data_AF-A0A918S040-F1
#
_entry.id   AF-A0A918S040-F1
#
_cell.length_a   1.000
_cell.length_b   1.000
_cell.length_c   1.000
_cell.angle_alpha   90.00
_cell.angle_beta   90.00
_cell.angle_gamma   90.00
#
_symmetry.space_group_name_H-M   'P 1'
#
loop_
_entity.id
_entity.type
_entity.pdbx_description
1 polymer ?
#
loop_
_entity_poly.entity_id
_entity_poly.type
_entity_poly.pdbx_seq_one_letter_code
_entity_poly.pdbx_strand_id
1 'polypeptide(L)'
;MAEPVRAGSARAMRALERILSARGIHLAPEDRQSETTGPGHPEWHRQARAEYALSRWRTATPPRFRNADATLPEVVAWADRALADPSSAGALLLTGLTGTGKTYEAYGALRRIAAGGPERFELIAVNSADMYGSLRPSPVLGASERELRRLSQVQFLLLDDFGTAKASEWTEEITYRLINHRYNHCLPTIITSNLPARDENGPDLTDFVGDRVASRLAEMVTTLVPMIGADRRRRSREAA
;
A
#
# COMPACT_ATOMS: atom_id res chain seq x y z
N MET A 1 45.22 -0.29 -18.74
CA MET A 1 44.50 0.01 -19.99
C MET A 1 44.13 1.49 -19.94
N ALA A 2 44.67 2.29 -20.85
CA ALA A 2 44.46 3.74 -20.87
C ALA A 2 43.08 4.06 -21.47
N GLU A 3 42.33 4.95 -20.83
CA GLU A 3 41.11 5.53 -21.39
C GLU A 3 41.42 6.30 -22.69
N PRO A 4 40.55 6.23 -23.71
CA PRO A 4 40.76 7.00 -24.92
C PRO A 4 40.47 8.48 -24.67
N VAL A 5 41.50 9.30 -24.84
CA VAL A 5 41.40 10.76 -24.81
C VAL A 5 40.68 11.25 -26.07
N ARG A 6 39.56 11.98 -25.90
CA ARG A 6 38.85 12.63 -27.01
C ARG A 6 39.72 13.76 -27.58
N ALA A 7 40.14 13.59 -28.83
CA ALA A 7 40.87 14.63 -29.56
C ALA A 7 39.98 15.86 -29.79
N GLY A 8 40.47 17.02 -29.35
CA GLY A 8 39.86 18.30 -29.60
C GLY A 8 39.86 18.67 -31.08
N SER A 9 38.71 19.06 -31.61
CA SER A 9 38.47 20.38 -32.17
C SER A 9 37.20 20.32 -33.01
N ALA A 10 36.23 21.17 -32.68
CA ALA A 10 35.00 21.36 -33.46
C ALA A 10 35.29 21.69 -34.95
N ARG A 11 36.53 22.08 -35.29
CA ARG A 11 36.97 22.39 -36.66
C ARG A 11 37.27 21.14 -37.49
N ALA A 12 37.85 20.09 -36.90
CA ALA A 12 38.14 18.83 -37.59
C ALA A 12 36.85 18.06 -37.92
N MET A 13 35.90 18.03 -36.98
CA MET A 13 34.58 17.43 -37.21
C MET A 13 33.78 18.14 -38.32
N ARG A 14 33.78 19.48 -38.36
CA ARG A 14 33.11 20.25 -39.42
C ARG A 14 33.73 20.10 -40.81
N ALA A 15 35.01 19.71 -40.89
CA ALA A 15 35.65 19.39 -42.17
C ALA A 15 35.19 18.01 -42.66
N LEU A 16 35.13 17.03 -41.75
CA LEU A 16 34.65 15.68 -42.04
C LEU A 16 33.17 15.67 -42.45
N GLU A 17 32.30 16.40 -41.74
CA GLU A 17 30.87 16.55 -42.05
C GLU A 17 30.63 17.11 -43.45
N ARG A 18 31.44 18.08 -43.90
CA ARG A 18 31.36 18.64 -45.26
C ARG A 18 31.78 17.65 -46.33
N ILE A 19 32.85 16.89 -46.08
CA ILE A 19 33.36 15.87 -47.01
C ILE A 19 32.33 14.74 -47.17
N LEU A 20 31.69 14.32 -46.08
CA LEU A 20 30.66 13.28 -46.09
C LEU A 20 29.39 13.75 -46.79
N SER A 21 28.94 14.98 -46.53
CA SER A 21 27.76 15.57 -47.18
C SER A 21 27.95 15.74 -48.69
N ALA A 22 29.14 16.12 -49.15
CA ALA A 22 29.46 16.21 -50.58
C ALA A 22 29.44 14.85 -51.30
N ARG A 23 29.50 13.74 -50.56
CA ARG A 23 29.37 12.37 -51.07
C ARG A 23 27.95 11.80 -50.91
N GLY A 24 26.97 12.63 -50.54
CA GLY A 24 25.59 12.20 -50.28
C GLY A 24 25.42 11.40 -48.97
N ILE A 25 26.45 11.37 -48.12
CA ILE A 25 26.41 10.69 -46.82
C ILE A 25 26.07 11.75 -45.77
N HIS A 26 24.78 11.88 -45.47
CA HIS A 26 24.33 12.72 -44.38
C HIS A 26 24.50 11.94 -43.07
N LEU A 27 25.23 12.52 -42.11
CA LEU A 27 25.13 12.07 -40.73
C LEU A 27 23.68 12.33 -40.31
N ALA A 28 22.96 11.25 -39.98
CA ALA A 28 21.63 11.37 -39.42
C ALA A 28 21.72 12.36 -38.25
N PRO A 29 20.77 13.31 -38.12
CA PRO A 29 20.70 14.08 -36.88
C PRO A 29 20.71 13.05 -35.75
N GLU A 30 21.58 13.25 -34.74
CA GLU A 30 21.40 12.52 -33.50
C GLU A 30 19.96 12.83 -33.08
N ASP A 31 19.06 11.87 -33.27
CA ASP A 31 17.75 11.87 -32.64
C ASP A 31 18.03 11.84 -31.15
N ARG A 32 18.26 13.01 -30.55
CA ARG A 32 18.16 13.25 -29.12
C ARG A 32 16.69 13.24 -28.72
N GLN A 33 15.96 12.22 -29.16
CA GLN A 33 14.90 11.68 -28.35
C GLN A 33 15.62 10.78 -27.37
N SER A 34 16.03 11.34 -26.24
CA SER A 34 16.53 10.52 -25.13
C SER A 34 15.50 9.43 -24.89
N GLU A 35 15.89 8.17 -25.04
CA GLU A 35 15.08 7.03 -24.65
C GLU A 35 14.70 7.19 -23.18
N THR A 36 13.50 7.72 -22.90
CA THR A 36 12.96 7.90 -21.55
C THR A 36 12.63 6.56 -20.86
N THR A 37 12.92 5.44 -21.54
CA THR A 37 12.48 4.08 -21.20
C THR A 37 13.61 3.05 -21.26
N GLY A 38 14.87 3.46 -21.09
CA GLY A 38 16.02 2.55 -21.02
C GLY A 38 16.35 2.09 -19.58
N PRO A 39 17.10 0.99 -19.39
CA PRO A 39 17.50 0.46 -18.06
C PRO A 39 18.34 1.39 -17.17
N GLY A 40 18.73 2.57 -17.65
CA GLY A 40 19.42 3.61 -16.88
C GLY A 40 18.53 4.76 -16.42
N HIS A 41 17.25 4.77 -16.77
CA HIS A 41 16.32 5.85 -16.42
C HIS A 41 15.52 5.52 -15.13
N PRO A 42 15.39 6.45 -14.16
CA PRO A 42 14.62 6.20 -12.94
C PRO A 42 13.17 5.75 -13.18
N GLU A 43 12.55 6.23 -14.25
CA GLU A 43 11.19 5.84 -14.63
C GLU A 43 11.10 4.38 -15.11
N TRP A 44 12.11 3.87 -15.82
CA TRP A 44 12.17 2.47 -16.22
C TRP A 44 12.15 1.54 -15.01
N HIS A 45 12.99 1.85 -14.00
CA HIS A 45 13.00 1.08 -12.76
C HIS A 45 11.67 1.21 -12.00
N ARG A 46 11.07 2.39 -11.95
CA ARG A 46 9.75 2.60 -11.32
C ARG A 46 8.69 1.75 -12.01
N GLN A 47 8.66 1.74 -13.34
CA GLN A 47 7.69 0.97 -14.12
C GLN A 47 7.87 -0.54 -13.92
N ALA A 48 9.10 -1.05 -13.97
CA ALA A 48 9.38 -2.46 -13.70
C ALA A 48 8.96 -2.88 -12.28
N ARG A 49 9.19 -2.03 -11.26
CA ARG A 49 8.71 -2.27 -9.90
C ARG A 49 7.19 -2.24 -9.81
N ALA A 50 6.52 -1.31 -10.50
CA ALA A 50 5.07 -1.23 -10.54
C ALA A 50 4.46 -2.48 -11.17
N GLU A 51 5.02 -2.98 -12.27
CA GLU A 51 4.59 -4.23 -12.91
C GLU A 51 4.72 -5.43 -11.96
N TYR A 52 5.87 -5.55 -11.28
CA TYR A 52 6.09 -6.59 -10.28
C TYR A 52 5.08 -6.48 -9.12
N ALA A 53 4.92 -5.30 -8.53
CA ALA A 53 4.00 -5.06 -7.43
C ALA A 53 2.54 -5.31 -7.83
N LEU A 54 2.14 -4.93 -9.05
CA LEU A 54 0.80 -5.22 -9.58
C LEU A 54 0.56 -6.70 -9.86
N SER A 55 1.59 -7.46 -10.25
CA SER A 55 1.52 -8.92 -10.35
C SER A 55 1.27 -9.55 -8.97
N ARG A 56 2.01 -9.12 -7.95
CA ARG A 56 1.80 -9.52 -6.55
C ARG A 56 0.41 -9.13 -6.04
N TRP A 57 -0.03 -7.91 -6.32
CA TRP A 57 -1.38 -7.41 -6.01
C TRP A 57 -2.48 -8.34 -6.53
N ARG A 58 -2.41 -8.76 -7.81
CA ARG A 58 -3.44 -9.62 -8.43
C ARG A 58 -3.57 -10.99 -7.76
N THR A 59 -2.45 -11.51 -7.23
CA THR A 59 -2.41 -12.81 -6.53
C THR A 59 -2.81 -12.72 -5.07
N ALA A 60 -2.47 -11.63 -4.39
CA ALA A 60 -2.78 -11.42 -2.98
C ALA A 60 -4.19 -10.84 -2.72
N THR A 61 -4.87 -10.32 -3.76
CA THR A 61 -6.14 -9.59 -3.62
C THR A 61 -7.34 -10.40 -4.11
N PRO A 62 -8.45 -10.45 -3.32
CA PRO A 62 -9.68 -11.08 -3.76
C PRO A 62 -10.19 -10.51 -5.10
N PRO A 63 -10.74 -11.34 -6.02
CA PRO A 63 -11.16 -10.89 -7.34
C PRO A 63 -12.03 -9.63 -7.36
N ARG A 64 -12.95 -9.50 -6.40
CA ARG A 64 -13.87 -8.36 -6.28
C ARG A 64 -13.19 -7.00 -6.03
N PHE A 65 -11.95 -6.99 -5.55
CA PHE A 65 -11.21 -5.78 -5.19
C PHE A 65 -10.00 -5.51 -6.09
N ARG A 66 -9.72 -6.35 -7.09
CA ARG A 66 -8.53 -6.18 -7.95
C ARG A 66 -8.50 -4.84 -8.69
N ASN A 67 -9.68 -4.30 -8.97
CA ASN A 67 -9.89 -3.00 -9.62
C ASN A 67 -10.34 -1.93 -8.62
N ALA A 68 -10.11 -2.13 -7.33
CA ALA A 68 -10.38 -1.11 -6.33
C ALA A 68 -9.60 0.17 -6.65
N ASP A 69 -10.18 1.32 -6.34
CA ASP A 69 -9.50 2.60 -6.47
C ASP A 69 -9.81 3.46 -5.25
N ALA A 70 -8.80 4.18 -4.79
CA ALA A 70 -8.95 5.12 -3.69
C ALA A 70 -9.51 6.42 -4.26
N THR A 71 -10.70 6.81 -3.83
CA THR A 71 -11.37 8.02 -4.33
C THR A 71 -11.33 9.16 -3.33
N LEU A 72 -11.14 8.84 -2.05
CA LEU A 72 -11.09 9.84 -0.99
C LEU A 72 -9.70 10.50 -0.93
N PRO A 73 -9.62 11.85 -0.93
CA PRO A 73 -8.35 12.57 -0.90
C PRO A 73 -7.43 12.18 0.26
N GLU A 74 -7.99 11.92 1.43
CA GLU A 74 -7.27 11.52 2.64
C GLU A 74 -6.64 10.13 2.50
N VAL A 75 -7.37 9.21 1.85
CA VAL A 75 -6.90 7.84 1.56
C VAL A 75 -5.79 7.88 0.51
N VAL A 76 -5.97 8.70 -0.53
CA VAL A 76 -4.95 8.95 -1.56
C VAL A 76 -3.68 9.54 -0.95
N ALA A 77 -3.81 10.55 -0.11
CA ALA A 77 -2.68 11.20 0.56
C ALA A 77 -1.92 10.24 1.49
N TRP A 78 -2.65 9.39 2.23
CA TRP A 78 -2.04 8.34 3.05
C TRP A 78 -1.27 7.33 2.19
N ALA A 79 -1.86 6.87 1.08
CA ALA A 79 -1.22 5.94 0.16
C ALA A 79 0.06 6.53 -0.47
N ASP A 80 0.02 7.80 -0.87
CA ASP A 80 1.18 8.49 -1.43
C ASP A 80 2.31 8.66 -0.40
N ARG A 81 1.96 8.94 0.86
CA ARG A 81 2.94 8.96 1.97
C ARG A 81 3.56 7.57 2.17
N ALA A 82 2.75 6.52 2.20
CA ALA A 82 3.21 5.15 2.38
C ALA A 82 4.06 4.62 1.21
N LEU A 83 3.80 5.12 -0.01
CA LEU A 83 4.62 4.85 -1.18
C LEU A 83 5.99 5.54 -1.10
N ALA A 84 6.01 6.79 -0.63
CA ALA A 84 7.24 7.58 -0.52
C ALA A 84 8.14 7.08 0.60
N ASP A 85 7.58 6.84 1.79
CA ASP A 85 8.26 6.26 2.94
C ASP A 85 7.25 5.50 3.81
N PRO A 86 7.25 4.15 3.75
CA PRO A 86 6.37 3.31 4.57
C PRO A 86 6.45 3.64 6.07
N SER A 87 7.65 3.96 6.60
CA SER A 87 7.83 4.20 8.03
C SER A 87 7.15 5.48 8.53
N SER A 88 6.93 6.44 7.63
CA SER A 88 6.23 7.70 7.93
C SER A 88 4.70 7.61 7.81
N ALA A 89 4.18 6.51 7.25
CA ALA A 89 2.77 6.41 6.91
C ALA A 89 1.86 6.30 8.14
N GLY A 90 2.30 5.59 9.17
CA GLY A 90 1.46 5.20 10.31
C GLY A 90 0.23 4.40 9.85
N ALA A 91 -0.89 4.56 10.55
CA ALA A 91 -2.13 3.87 10.26
C ALA A 91 -3.19 4.73 9.60
N LEU A 92 -3.92 4.12 8.66
CA LEU A 92 -5.16 4.63 8.07
C LEU A 92 -6.34 3.92 8.73
N LEU A 93 -7.18 4.67 9.43
CA LEU A 93 -8.40 4.16 10.05
C LEU A 93 -9.63 4.62 9.26
N LEU A 94 -10.35 3.67 8.67
CA LEU A 94 -11.62 3.90 7.97
C LEU A 94 -12.77 3.44 8.87
N THR A 95 -13.65 4.35 9.27
CA THR A 95 -14.81 4.04 10.12
C THR A 95 -16.13 4.32 9.40
N GLY A 96 -17.24 3.80 9.92
CA GLY A 96 -18.58 4.09 9.42
C GLY A 96 -19.41 2.84 9.15
N LEU A 97 -20.67 2.99 8.78
CA LEU A 97 -21.63 1.88 8.71
C LEU A 97 -21.28 0.82 7.64
N THR A 98 -21.91 -0.35 7.75
CA THR A 98 -21.80 -1.42 6.77
C THR A 98 -22.22 -0.93 5.37
N GLY A 99 -21.42 -1.26 4.36
CA GLY A 99 -21.75 -0.94 2.97
C GLY A 99 -21.32 0.45 2.48
N THR A 100 -20.65 1.26 3.31
CA THR A 100 -20.17 2.60 2.91
C THR A 100 -18.97 2.60 1.95
N GLY A 101 -18.28 1.47 1.80
CA GLY A 101 -17.16 1.31 0.86
C GLY A 101 -15.77 1.25 1.49
N LYS A 102 -15.65 1.23 2.83
CA LYS A 102 -14.36 1.18 3.57
C LYS A 102 -13.35 0.19 3.01
N THR A 103 -13.75 -1.09 2.90
CA THR A 103 -12.87 -2.13 2.38
C THR A 103 -12.43 -1.84 0.94
N TYR A 104 -13.30 -1.26 0.10
CA TYR A 104 -12.95 -0.90 -1.27
C TYR A 104 -11.91 0.24 -1.30
N GLU A 105 -12.09 1.29 -0.51
CA GLU A 105 -11.10 2.38 -0.37
C GLU A 105 -9.76 1.86 0.17
N ALA A 106 -9.79 0.96 1.16
CA ALA A 106 -8.59 0.33 1.72
C ALA A 106 -7.79 -0.46 0.66
N TYR A 107 -8.47 -1.29 -0.14
CA TYR A 107 -7.83 -1.97 -1.28
C TYR A 107 -7.39 -0.96 -2.35
N GLY A 108 -8.13 0.11 -2.57
CA GLY A 108 -7.74 1.20 -3.47
C GLY A 108 -6.41 1.84 -3.09
N ALA A 109 -6.21 2.12 -1.81
CA ALA A 109 -4.94 2.64 -1.28
C ALA A 109 -3.77 1.70 -1.56
N LEU A 110 -3.93 0.40 -1.26
CA LEU A 110 -2.91 -0.62 -1.50
C LEU A 110 -2.59 -0.79 -3.00
N ARG A 111 -3.61 -0.75 -3.86
CA ARG A 111 -3.41 -0.82 -5.31
C ARG A 111 -2.68 0.41 -5.83
N ARG A 112 -3.00 1.60 -5.30
CA ARG A 112 -2.31 2.85 -5.64
C ARG A 112 -0.83 2.76 -5.28
N ILE A 113 -0.50 2.26 -4.08
CA ILE A 113 0.88 1.99 -3.68
C ILE A 113 1.54 1.03 -4.67
N ALA A 114 0.90 -0.10 -5.00
CA ALA A 114 1.44 -1.07 -5.96
C ALA A 114 1.73 -0.43 -7.33
N ALA A 115 0.79 0.34 -7.87
CA ALA A 115 0.91 1.04 -9.15
C ALA A 115 2.00 2.13 -9.13
N GLY A 116 2.34 2.66 -7.95
CA GLY A 116 3.41 3.62 -7.77
C GLY A 116 4.82 3.06 -7.90
N GLY A 117 4.98 1.73 -7.89
CA GLY A 117 6.26 1.04 -8.04
C GLY A 117 7.18 1.15 -6.83
N PRO A 118 6.77 0.65 -5.64
CA PRO A 118 7.57 0.69 -4.43
C PRO A 118 8.75 -0.27 -4.55
N GLU A 119 9.81 -0.06 -3.75
CA GLU A 119 10.98 -0.94 -3.72
C GLU A 119 10.66 -2.37 -3.28
N ARG A 120 9.74 -2.50 -2.32
CA ARG A 120 9.19 -3.76 -1.83
C ARG A 120 7.68 -3.65 -1.77
N PHE A 121 6.99 -4.72 -2.11
CA PHE A 121 5.53 -4.80 -2.01
C PHE A 121 5.08 -6.16 -1.46
N GLU A 122 4.84 -6.20 -0.16
CA GLU A 122 4.24 -7.34 0.53
C GLU A 122 3.00 -6.90 1.29
N LEU A 123 1.88 -7.54 0.99
CA LEU A 123 0.61 -7.25 1.63
C LEU A 123 -0.03 -8.50 2.21
N ILE A 124 -0.68 -8.35 3.35
CA ILE A 124 -1.67 -9.30 3.84
C ILE A 124 -2.95 -8.51 4.14
N ALA A 125 -4.06 -9.00 3.62
CA ALA A 125 -5.39 -8.51 3.97
C ALA A 125 -6.13 -9.64 4.68
N VAL A 126 -6.64 -9.36 5.88
CA VAL A 126 -7.31 -10.35 6.71
C VAL A 126 -8.48 -9.69 7.43
N ASN A 127 -9.61 -10.39 7.53
CA ASN A 127 -10.71 -9.96 8.38
C ASN A 127 -10.40 -10.29 9.84
N SER A 128 -10.84 -9.47 10.80
CA SER A 128 -10.51 -9.66 12.22
C SER A 128 -10.94 -11.03 12.78
N ALA A 129 -12.13 -11.54 12.43
CA ALA A 129 -12.60 -12.86 12.82
C ALA A 129 -11.77 -14.00 12.21
N ASP A 130 -11.37 -13.91 10.93
CA ASP A 130 -10.50 -14.91 10.29
C ASP A 130 -9.10 -14.90 10.92
N MET A 131 -8.57 -13.71 11.21
CA MET A 131 -7.30 -13.54 11.93
C MET A 131 -7.35 -14.27 13.27
N TYR A 132 -8.34 -13.97 14.11
CA TYR A 132 -8.49 -14.67 15.39
C TYR A 132 -8.69 -16.17 15.19
N GLY A 133 -9.45 -16.60 14.19
CA GLY A 133 -9.61 -18.02 13.84
C GLY A 133 -8.26 -18.71 13.58
N SER A 134 -7.40 -18.09 12.76
CA SER A 134 -6.07 -18.61 12.41
C SER A 134 -5.07 -18.63 13.56
N LEU A 135 -5.27 -17.77 14.56
CA LEU A 135 -4.39 -17.61 15.72
C LEU A 135 -4.79 -18.49 16.91
N ARG A 136 -5.92 -19.20 16.83
CA ARG A 136 -6.30 -20.18 17.85
C ARG A 136 -5.24 -21.28 17.98
N PRO A 137 -5.05 -21.83 19.18
CA PRO A 137 -4.14 -22.96 19.39
C PRO A 137 -4.42 -24.09 18.40
N SER A 138 -3.37 -24.51 17.71
CA SER A 138 -3.39 -25.61 16.74
C SER A 138 -2.58 -26.77 17.30
N PRO A 139 -2.91 -28.03 16.94
CA PRO A 139 -2.08 -29.19 17.25
C PRO A 139 -0.64 -29.06 16.72
N VAL A 140 -0.45 -28.24 15.67
CA VAL A 140 0.87 -27.93 15.13
C VAL A 140 1.55 -26.90 16.02
N LEU A 141 2.54 -27.36 16.79
CA LEU A 141 3.29 -26.52 17.73
C LEU A 141 3.86 -25.27 17.04
N GLY A 142 3.58 -24.10 17.61
CA GLY A 142 4.11 -22.81 17.14
C GLY A 142 3.46 -22.24 15.86
N ALA A 143 2.42 -22.87 15.32
CA ALA A 143 1.75 -22.38 14.10
C ALA A 143 1.09 -21.01 14.30
N SER A 144 0.34 -20.83 15.39
CA SER A 144 -0.32 -19.56 15.74
C SER A 144 0.69 -18.43 15.93
N GLU A 145 1.77 -18.70 16.65
CA GLU A 145 2.83 -17.72 16.90
C GLU A 145 3.57 -17.32 15.62
N ARG A 146 3.79 -18.28 14.70
CA ARG A 146 4.35 -17.97 13.37
C ARG A 146 3.42 -17.10 12.54
N GLU A 147 2.12 -17.35 12.58
CA GLU A 147 1.14 -16.53 11.86
C GLU A 147 1.04 -15.13 12.47
N LEU A 148 1.05 -14.99 13.79
CA LEU A 148 1.08 -13.68 14.46
C LEU A 148 2.34 -12.89 14.07
N ARG A 149 3.51 -13.53 14.04
CA ARG A 149 4.75 -12.89 13.56
C ARG A 149 4.62 -12.44 12.11
N ARG A 150 4.05 -13.27 11.23
CA ARG A 150 3.83 -12.94 9.82
C ARG A 150 2.92 -11.71 9.66
N LEU A 151 1.81 -11.65 10.39
CA LEU A 151 0.90 -10.49 10.40
C LEU A 151 1.56 -9.25 11.00
N SER A 152 2.40 -9.43 12.02
CA SER A 152 3.11 -8.33 12.68
C SER A 152 4.19 -7.73 11.79
N GLN A 153 4.87 -8.53 10.97
CA GLN A 153 6.06 -8.12 10.20
C GLN A 153 5.79 -7.81 8.73
N VAL A 154 4.61 -8.16 8.18
CA VAL A 154 4.28 -7.82 6.79
C VAL A 154 4.33 -6.30 6.58
N GLN A 155 4.85 -5.87 5.44
CA GLN A 155 5.02 -4.46 5.11
C GLN A 155 3.67 -3.71 5.15
N PHE A 156 2.67 -4.17 4.39
CA PHE A 156 1.33 -3.60 4.41
C PHE A 156 0.33 -4.60 5.00
N LEU A 157 -0.33 -4.22 6.09
CA LEU A 157 -1.41 -5.00 6.68
C LEU A 157 -2.74 -4.27 6.49
N LEU A 158 -3.72 -4.95 5.91
CA LEU A 158 -5.12 -4.56 5.96
C LEU A 158 -5.84 -5.44 6.98
N LEU A 159 -6.25 -4.84 8.09
CA LEU A 159 -7.13 -5.45 9.09
C LEU A 159 -8.56 -5.01 8.82
N ASP A 160 -9.31 -5.87 8.13
CA ASP A 160 -10.67 -5.58 7.70
C ASP A 160 -11.68 -5.94 8.79
N ASP A 161 -12.74 -5.15 8.91
CA ASP A 161 -13.87 -5.35 9.81
C ASP A 161 -13.45 -5.52 11.29
N PHE A 162 -12.59 -4.64 11.75
CA PHE A 162 -12.07 -4.61 13.11
C PHE A 162 -13.10 -4.07 14.10
N GLY A 163 -13.17 -4.68 15.29
CA GLY A 163 -14.16 -4.33 16.33
C GLY A 163 -15.52 -5.04 16.19
N THR A 164 -15.66 -6.05 15.33
CA THR A 164 -16.91 -6.84 15.22
C THR A 164 -16.93 -8.11 16.07
N ALA A 165 -15.76 -8.62 16.49
CA ALA A 165 -15.66 -9.77 17.39
C ALA A 165 -15.90 -9.36 18.85
N LYS A 166 -16.53 -10.24 19.64
CA LYS A 166 -16.68 -10.03 21.09
C LYS A 166 -15.30 -9.90 21.74
N ALA A 167 -15.09 -8.82 22.47
CA ALA A 167 -13.89 -8.63 23.27
C ALA A 167 -13.76 -9.75 24.30
N SER A 168 -12.60 -10.41 24.31
CA SER A 168 -12.14 -11.36 25.30
C SER A 168 -10.69 -11.03 25.66
N GLU A 169 -10.22 -11.42 26.84
CA GLU A 169 -8.83 -11.20 27.25
C GLU A 169 -7.84 -11.72 26.20
N TRP A 170 -8.13 -12.89 25.62
CA TRP A 170 -7.29 -13.47 24.58
C TRP A 170 -7.27 -12.65 23.27
N THR A 171 -8.42 -12.17 22.79
CA THR A 171 -8.46 -11.32 21.59
C THR A 171 -7.78 -9.98 21.83
N GLU A 172 -7.92 -9.42 23.04
CA GLU A 172 -7.24 -8.17 23.43
C GLU A 172 -5.71 -8.38 23.45
N GLU A 173 -5.23 -9.47 24.05
CA GLU A 173 -3.79 -9.79 24.09
C GLU A 173 -3.21 -9.92 22.68
N ILE A 174 -3.85 -10.70 21.81
CA ILE A 174 -3.41 -10.91 20.43
C ILE A 174 -3.38 -9.58 19.66
N THR A 175 -4.43 -8.78 19.80
CA THR A 175 -4.52 -7.46 19.17
C THR A 175 -3.44 -6.53 19.66
N TYR A 176 -3.23 -6.46 20.97
CA TYR A 176 -2.18 -5.66 21.57
C TYR A 176 -0.81 -6.06 21.05
N ARG A 177 -0.49 -7.35 21.01
CA ARG A 177 0.79 -7.85 20.48
C ARG A 177 1.00 -7.43 19.02
N LEU A 178 -0.02 -7.59 18.18
CA LEU A 178 0.02 -7.22 16.77
C LEU A 178 0.22 -5.70 16.59
N ILE A 179 -0.68 -4.90 17.18
CA ILE A 179 -0.68 -3.44 17.04
C ILE A 179 0.59 -2.84 17.63
N ASN A 180 1.01 -3.28 18.82
CA ASN A 180 2.21 -2.77 19.47
C ASN A 180 3.48 -3.08 18.66
N HIS A 181 3.61 -4.28 18.07
CA HIS A 181 4.76 -4.57 17.21
C HIS A 181 4.79 -3.64 15.99
N ARG A 182 3.67 -3.49 15.30
CA ARG A 182 3.56 -2.66 14.09
C ARG A 182 3.78 -1.18 14.39
N TYR A 183 3.28 -0.69 15.52
CA TYR A 183 3.54 0.66 16.02
C TYR A 183 5.03 0.89 16.25
N ASN A 184 5.69 0.03 17.04
CA ASN A 184 7.12 0.19 17.37
C ASN A 184 8.05 0.10 16.15
N HIS A 185 7.64 -0.63 15.10
CA HIS A 185 8.40 -0.77 13.86
C HIS A 185 7.88 0.13 12.73
N CYS A 186 6.96 1.05 13.04
CA CYS A 186 6.41 2.02 12.10
C CYS A 186 5.85 1.37 10.81
N LEU A 187 5.19 0.22 10.92
CA LEU A 187 4.70 -0.52 9.76
C LEU A 187 3.31 -0.02 9.31
N PRO A 188 3.13 0.35 8.02
CA PRO A 188 1.86 0.84 7.49
C PRO A 188 0.70 -0.13 7.77
N THR A 189 -0.37 0.38 8.35
CA THR A 189 -1.53 -0.45 8.69
C THR A 189 -2.82 0.22 8.27
N ILE A 190 -3.65 -0.47 7.50
CA ILE A 190 -4.99 -0.01 7.18
C ILE A 190 -5.97 -0.81 8.05
N ILE A 191 -6.83 -0.10 8.77
CA ILE A 191 -7.84 -0.67 9.65
C ILE A 191 -9.20 -0.20 9.15
N THR A 192 -10.15 -1.12 8.96
CA THR A 192 -11.54 -0.77 8.71
C THR A 192 -12.38 -1.17 9.91
N SER A 193 -13.34 -0.34 10.33
CA SER A 193 -14.27 -0.65 11.41
C SER A 193 -15.68 -0.20 11.09
N ASN A 194 -16.68 -0.95 11.56
CA ASN A 194 -18.07 -0.51 11.53
C ASN A 194 -18.43 0.39 12.72
N LEU A 195 -17.55 0.46 13.73
CA LEU A 195 -17.72 1.31 14.89
C LEU A 195 -17.17 2.71 14.61
N PRO A 196 -17.75 3.75 15.22
CA PRO A 196 -17.12 5.06 15.26
C PRO A 196 -15.79 4.97 16.02
N ALA A 197 -14.84 5.85 15.67
CA ALA A 197 -13.55 5.92 16.37
C ALA A 197 -13.71 6.40 17.83
N ARG A 198 -14.71 7.27 18.05
CA ARG A 198 -15.16 7.71 19.36
C ARG A 198 -16.65 8.07 19.28
N ASP A 199 -17.44 7.68 20.26
CA ASP A 199 -18.86 8.04 20.37
C ASP A 199 -19.16 8.43 21.83
N GLU A 200 -19.88 9.53 22.02
CA GLU A 200 -20.28 10.01 23.34
C GLU A 200 -21.56 9.31 23.84
N ASN A 201 -22.31 8.65 22.95
CA ASN A 201 -23.64 8.11 23.23
C ASN A 201 -23.78 6.60 22.94
N GLY A 202 -22.68 5.91 22.64
CA GLY A 202 -22.68 4.51 22.21
C GLY A 202 -21.29 3.89 22.28
N PRO A 203 -21.18 2.57 22.05
CA PRO A 203 -19.91 1.89 22.13
C PRO A 203 -19.04 2.25 20.92
N ASP A 204 -17.77 2.57 21.17
CA ASP A 204 -16.82 2.99 20.14
C ASP A 204 -15.68 1.98 19.98
N LEU A 205 -14.75 2.25 19.05
CA LEU A 205 -13.63 1.34 18.82
C LEU A 205 -12.80 1.10 20.10
N THR A 206 -12.69 2.08 20.99
CA THR A 206 -11.89 1.98 22.22
C THR A 206 -12.49 0.99 23.22
N ASP A 207 -13.82 0.98 23.35
CA ASP A 207 -14.55 0.03 24.20
C ASP A 207 -14.32 -1.43 23.78
N PHE A 208 -14.12 -1.68 22.48
CA PHE A 208 -13.96 -3.02 21.93
C PHE A 208 -12.52 -3.54 21.98
N VAL A 209 -11.53 -2.65 21.91
CA VAL A 209 -10.12 -3.06 21.84
C VAL A 209 -9.40 -2.99 23.18
N GLY A 210 -10.00 -2.33 24.18
CA GLY A 210 -9.40 -2.09 25.49
C GLY A 210 -8.42 -0.92 25.49
N ASP A 211 -8.22 -0.31 26.66
CA ASP A 211 -7.48 0.94 26.85
C ASP A 211 -6.05 0.90 26.26
N ARG A 212 -5.37 -0.24 26.39
CA ARG A 212 -3.99 -0.39 25.93
C ARG A 212 -3.87 -0.36 24.42
N VAL A 213 -4.79 -1.03 23.72
CA VAL A 213 -4.82 -1.03 22.26
C VAL A 213 -5.32 0.33 21.77
N ALA A 214 -6.34 0.88 22.40
CA ALA A 214 -6.88 2.21 22.07
C ALA A 214 -5.80 3.30 22.13
N SER A 215 -4.98 3.30 23.19
CA SER A 215 -3.84 4.23 23.33
C SER A 215 -2.84 4.09 22.17
N ARG A 216 -2.45 2.87 21.79
CA ARG A 216 -1.52 2.65 20.67
C ARG A 216 -2.14 3.04 19.33
N LEU A 217 -3.43 2.76 19.13
CA LEU A 217 -4.16 3.16 17.93
C LEU A 217 -4.21 4.69 17.81
N ALA A 218 -4.51 5.39 18.92
CA ALA A 218 -4.57 6.84 18.94
C ALA A 218 -3.23 7.50 18.55
N GLU A 219 -2.11 6.91 18.94
CA GLU A 219 -0.77 7.40 18.57
C GLU A 219 -0.37 7.02 17.13
N MET A 220 -0.71 5.81 16.67
CA MET A 220 -0.26 5.32 15.36
C MET A 220 -1.13 5.81 14.19
N VAL A 221 -2.40 6.16 14.43
CA VAL A 221 -3.33 6.62 13.39
C VAL A 221 -2.96 8.03 12.96
N THR A 222 -2.48 8.16 11.73
CA THR A 222 -2.12 9.45 11.13
C THR A 222 -3.23 10.00 10.26
N THR A 223 -4.12 9.13 9.79
CA THR A 223 -5.28 9.48 8.95
C THR A 223 -6.51 8.72 9.43
N LEU A 224 -7.53 9.45 9.90
CA LEU A 224 -8.85 8.93 10.24
C LEU A 224 -9.87 9.43 9.22
N VAL A 225 -10.62 8.52 8.60
CA VAL A 225 -11.63 8.85 7.60
C VAL A 225 -12.98 8.25 8.00
N PRO A 226 -13.87 9.06 8.61
CA PRO A 226 -15.25 8.66 8.86
C PRO A 226 -16.04 8.62 7.54
N MET A 227 -16.47 7.43 7.13
CA MET A 227 -17.26 7.24 5.92
C MET A 227 -18.75 7.24 6.24
N ILE A 228 -19.42 8.35 5.88
CA ILE A 228 -20.87 8.53 6.03
C ILE A 228 -21.52 8.29 4.66
N GLY A 229 -22.56 7.46 4.60
CA GLY A 229 -23.30 7.24 3.36
C GLY A 229 -24.23 6.03 3.39
N ALA A 230 -25.15 5.97 2.42
CA ALA A 230 -26.03 4.82 2.21
C ALA A 230 -25.23 3.59 1.76
N ASP A 231 -25.72 2.39 2.10
CA ASP A 231 -25.12 1.12 1.70
C ASP A 231 -25.03 1.02 0.17
N ARG A 232 -23.81 1.18 -0.37
CA ARG A 232 -23.53 1.13 -1.81
C ARG A 232 -23.81 -0.25 -2.40
N ARG A 233 -23.80 -1.31 -1.59
CA ARG A 233 -24.07 -2.70 -2.02
C ARG A 233 -25.56 -2.94 -2.28
N ARG A 234 -26.44 -2.17 -1.64
CA ARG A 234 -27.90 -2.22 -1.87
C ARG A 234 -28.29 -1.51 -3.16
N ARG A 235 -27.72 -0.33 -3.42
CA ARG A 235 -27.97 0.42 -4.67
C ARG A 235 -27.58 -0.35 -5.93
N SER A 236 -26.49 -1.14 -5.88
CA SER A 236 -26.09 -1.99 -7.02
C SER A 236 -27.02 -3.17 -7.29
N ARG A 237 -27.90 -3.55 -6.35
CA ARG A 237 -28.91 -4.62 -6.54
C ARG A 237 -30.25 -4.09 -7.05
N GLU A 238 -30.55 -2.81 -6.85
CA GLU A 238 -31.78 -2.17 -7.36
C GLU A 238 -31.63 -1.65 -8.80
N ALA A 239 -30.38 -1.51 -9.27
CA ALA A 239 -30.05 -1.04 -10.62
C ALA A 239 -29.70 -2.17 -11.61
N ALA A 240 -29.88 -3.43 -11.22
CA ALA A 240 -29.65 -4.64 -12.04
C ALA A 240 -30.95 -5.44 -12.16
#